data_AF-A0A100XYE2-F1
#
_entry.id   AF-A0A100XYE2-F1
#
_cell.length_a   1.000
_cell.length_b   1.000
_cell.length_c   1.000
_cell.angle_alpha   90.00
_cell.angle_beta   90.00
_cell.angle_gamma   90.00
#
_symmetry.space_group_name_H-M   'P 1'
#
loop_
_entity.id
_entity.type
_entity.pdbx_description
1 polymer ?
#
loop_
_entity_poly.entity_id
_entity_poly.type
_entity_poly.pdbx_seq_one_letter_code
_entity_poly.pdbx_strand_id
1 'polypeptide(L)'
;MADGKGGGAGPRFSGWSFRLVVMVAMALIAWYAGQHNVTAQEFNEAFASIPVTAILLAMFFDYGLDSGKLYDKMIKKPSNRMLGLVYAILATGVFFFAFLWLISGSIQAASAAAVVASALVALIVLMPRTGTSEWLLWLWLAETLVTAGKFLTILPGVH
;
A
#
# COMPACT_ATOMS: atom_id res chain seq x y z
N MET A 1 -37.86 10.65 30.24
CA MET A 1 -38.09 11.53 29.08
C MET A 1 -36.85 12.38 28.87
N ALA A 2 -36.51 12.61 27.60
CA ALA A 2 -35.42 13.40 27.04
C ALA A 2 -34.04 12.71 26.91
N ASP A 3 -33.92 11.98 25.80
CA ASP A 3 -32.68 11.70 25.07
C ASP A 3 -31.90 12.99 24.75
N GLY A 4 -30.59 12.96 24.97
CA GLY A 4 -29.66 14.01 24.59
C GLY A 4 -28.57 13.49 23.64
N LYS A 5 -28.97 12.99 22.47
CA LYS A 5 -28.06 12.65 21.36
C LYS A 5 -27.39 13.92 20.84
N GLY A 6 -26.26 14.29 21.43
CA GLY A 6 -25.31 15.28 20.89
C GLY A 6 -24.16 14.60 20.13
N GLY A 7 -24.48 13.67 19.23
CA GLY A 7 -23.49 12.98 18.41
C GLY A 7 -22.85 13.95 17.43
N GLY A 8 -21.58 14.28 17.64
CA GLY A 8 -20.80 15.20 16.80
C GLY A 8 -20.89 14.84 15.31
N ALA A 9 -21.60 15.67 14.56
CA ALA A 9 -21.76 15.63 13.12
C ALA A 9 -20.47 16.08 12.42
N GLY A 10 -19.42 15.26 12.51
CA GLY A 10 -18.33 15.30 11.53
C GLY A 10 -18.52 14.18 10.49
N PRO A 11 -18.00 14.32 9.25
CA PRO A 11 -18.21 13.36 8.16
C PRO A 11 -17.56 12.01 8.46
N ARG A 12 -18.33 11.03 8.93
CA ARG A 12 -17.81 9.69 9.26
C ARG A 12 -17.29 9.14 7.94
N PHE A 13 -16.00 8.83 7.83
CA PHE A 13 -15.51 7.99 6.73
C PHE A 13 -16.30 6.69 6.85
N SER A 14 -17.40 6.60 6.10
CA SER A 14 -18.20 5.39 6.05
C SER A 14 -17.34 4.36 5.31
N GLY A 15 -17.42 3.09 5.71
CA GLY A 15 -16.73 2.02 4.98
C GLY A 15 -17.02 2.05 3.47
N TRP A 16 -18.14 2.66 3.07
CA TRP A 16 -18.50 2.91 1.68
C TRP A 16 -17.60 3.94 0.96
N SER A 17 -17.32 5.10 1.58
CA SER A 17 -16.42 6.11 1.00
C SER A 17 -14.99 5.59 0.81
N PHE A 18 -14.49 4.80 1.76
CA PHE A 18 -13.20 4.14 1.65
C PHE A 18 -13.17 3.12 0.50
N ARG A 19 -14.22 2.29 0.38
CA ARG A 19 -14.36 1.33 -0.74
C ARG A 19 -14.35 2.02 -2.09
N LEU A 20 -14.97 3.20 -2.21
CA LEU A 20 -14.91 3.99 -3.45
C LEU A 20 -13.49 4.43 -3.78
N VAL A 21 -12.73 4.93 -2.81
CA VAL A 21 -11.33 5.34 -3.02
C VAL A 21 -10.48 4.16 -3.48
N VAL A 22 -10.60 3.01 -2.79
CA VAL A 22 -9.90 1.78 -3.20
C VAL A 22 -10.32 1.34 -4.60
N MET A 23 -11.62 1.35 -4.91
CA MET A 23 -12.10 1.00 -6.24
C MET A 23 -11.54 1.94 -7.31
N VAL A 24 -11.46 3.25 -7.06
CA VAL A 24 -10.88 4.22 -8.01
C VAL A 24 -9.40 3.93 -8.20
N ALA A 25 -8.66 3.67 -7.13
CA ALA A 25 -7.25 3.32 -7.20
C ALA A 25 -7.03 2.02 -8.01
N MET A 26 -7.84 0.98 -7.75
CA MET A 26 -7.79 -0.27 -8.52
C MET A 26 -8.09 -0.04 -10.01
N ALA A 27 -9.10 0.77 -10.33
CA ALA A 27 -9.44 1.11 -11.70
C ALA A 27 -8.31 1.86 -12.42
N LEU A 28 -7.63 2.79 -11.73
CA LEU A 28 -6.48 3.51 -12.27
C LEU A 28 -5.28 2.59 -12.51
N ILE A 29 -4.99 1.68 -11.57
CA ILE A 29 -3.93 0.69 -11.73
C ILE A 29 -4.22 -0.22 -12.93
N ALA A 30 -5.45 -0.73 -13.03
CA ALA A 30 -5.87 -1.59 -14.14
C ALA A 30 -5.85 -0.85 -15.49
N TRP A 31 -6.30 0.41 -15.52
CA TRP A 31 -6.26 1.25 -16.71
C TRP A 31 -4.82 1.51 -17.17
N TYR A 32 -3.92 1.86 -16.24
CA TYR A 32 -2.50 2.08 -16.55
C TYR A 32 -1.82 0.80 -17.05
N ALA A 33 -2.07 -0.34 -16.39
CA ALA A 33 -1.58 -1.64 -16.83
C ALA A 33 -2.03 -1.97 -18.26
N GLY A 34 -3.30 -1.71 -18.59
CA GLY A 34 -3.86 -1.92 -19.92
C GLY A 34 -3.25 -0.99 -20.98
N GLN A 35 -3.04 0.29 -20.67
CA GLN A 35 -2.40 1.24 -21.60
C GLN A 35 -0.95 0.86 -21.94
N HIS A 36 -0.25 0.25 -20.99
CA HIS A 36 1.15 -0.16 -21.16
C HIS A 36 1.33 -1.64 -21.52
N ASN A 37 0.24 -2.38 -21.78
CA ASN A 37 0.25 -3.82 -22.07
C ASN A 37 1.02 -4.65 -21.05
N VAL A 38 0.95 -4.28 -19.76
CA VAL A 38 1.62 -5.02 -18.69
C VAL A 38 1.03 -6.42 -18.62
N THR A 39 1.85 -7.41 -18.93
CA THR A 39 1.46 -8.81 -18.86
C THR A 39 1.46 -9.31 -17.41
N ALA A 40 0.70 -10.38 -17.15
CA ALA A 40 0.75 -11.05 -15.85
C ALA A 40 2.18 -11.49 -15.50
N GLN A 41 2.95 -11.99 -16.49
CA GLN A 41 4.32 -12.40 -16.26
C GLN A 41 5.20 -11.21 -15.82
N GLU A 42 5.18 -10.08 -16.53
CA GLU A 42 5.98 -8.91 -16.15
C GLU A 42 5.61 -8.38 -14.76
N PHE A 43 4.32 -8.41 -14.42
CA PHE A 43 3.86 -8.06 -13.08
C PHE A 43 4.43 -9.02 -12.02
N ASN A 44 4.32 -10.34 -12.23
CA ASN A 44 4.80 -11.35 -11.29
C ASN A 44 6.32 -11.22 -11.08
N GLU A 45 7.08 -11.00 -12.16
CA GLU A 45 8.53 -10.79 -12.10
C GLU A 45 8.87 -9.50 -11.32
N ALA A 46 8.18 -8.39 -11.61
CA ALA A 46 8.37 -7.13 -10.90
C ALA A 46 8.02 -7.24 -9.41
N PHE A 47 6.93 -7.91 -9.06
CA PHE A 47 6.48 -8.06 -7.68
C PHE A 47 7.39 -9.03 -6.90
N ALA A 48 7.81 -10.14 -7.51
CA ALA A 48 8.73 -11.10 -6.89
C ALA A 48 10.14 -10.52 -6.68
N SER A 49 10.54 -9.51 -7.46
CA SER A 49 11.83 -8.83 -7.31
C SER A 49 11.95 -7.99 -6.03
N ILE A 50 10.82 -7.70 -5.37
CA ILE A 50 10.83 -6.97 -4.12
C ILE A 50 11.60 -7.78 -3.06
N PRO A 51 12.62 -7.19 -2.41
CA PRO A 51 13.36 -7.88 -1.37
C PRO A 51 12.48 -8.28 -0.19
N VAL A 52 12.66 -9.49 0.36
CA VAL A 52 11.84 -9.98 1.49
C VAL A 52 11.94 -9.05 2.69
N THR A 53 13.11 -8.44 2.94
CA THR A 53 13.25 -7.47 4.03
C THR A 53 12.38 -6.23 3.84
N ALA A 54 12.16 -5.79 2.60
CA ALA A 54 11.27 -4.67 2.33
C ALA A 54 9.80 -5.03 2.61
N ILE A 55 9.37 -6.25 2.26
CA ILE A 55 8.04 -6.77 2.61
C ILE A 55 7.84 -6.80 4.12
N LEU A 56 8.80 -7.37 4.86
CA LEU A 56 8.75 -7.45 6.31
C LEU A 56 8.76 -6.08 6.98
N LEU A 57 9.58 -5.14 6.48
CA LEU A 57 9.59 -3.76 6.97
C LEU A 57 8.26 -3.05 6.71
N ALA A 58 7.68 -3.20 5.52
CA ALA A 58 6.39 -2.60 5.20
C ALA A 58 5.27 -3.13 6.11
N MET A 59 5.23 -4.43 6.36
CA MET A 59 4.30 -5.02 7.31
C MET A 59 4.53 -4.53 8.74
N PHE A 60 5.78 -4.36 9.16
CA PHE A 60 6.11 -3.82 10.48
C PHE A 60 5.64 -2.36 10.61
N PHE A 61 5.85 -1.53 9.58
CA PHE A 61 5.35 -0.17 9.55
C PHE A 61 3.82 -0.12 9.54
N ASP A 62 3.17 -0.96 8.74
CA ASP A 62 1.71 -1.06 8.67
C ASP A 62 1.12 -1.47 10.03
N TYR A 63 1.67 -2.51 10.67
CA TYR A 63 1.30 -2.88 12.04
C TYR A 63 1.51 -1.73 13.03
N GLY A 64 2.62 -1.01 12.94
CA GLY A 64 2.91 0.14 13.81
C GLY A 64 1.93 1.30 13.63
N LEU A 65 1.53 1.58 12.38
CA LEU A 65 0.56 2.61 12.02
C LEU A 65 -0.87 2.20 12.43
N ASP A 66 -1.26 0.97 12.14
CA ASP A 66 -2.61 0.43 12.32
C ASP A 66 -2.92 0.06 13.78
N SER A 67 -1.91 -0.34 14.57
CA SER A 67 -2.06 -0.61 16.02
C SER A 67 -2.29 0.66 16.86
N GLY A 68 -2.38 1.84 16.23
CA GLY A 68 -2.76 3.10 16.86
C GLY A 68 -1.73 3.65 17.85
N LYS A 69 -0.76 2.87 18.35
CA LYS A 69 0.18 3.31 19.39
C LYS A 69 1.20 4.33 18.90
N LEU A 70 1.61 4.27 17.63
CA LEU A 70 2.53 5.24 17.02
C LEU A 70 1.77 6.51 16.60
N TYR A 71 0.57 6.33 16.03
CA TYR A 71 -0.33 7.41 15.60
C TYR A 71 -0.89 8.21 16.80
N ASP A 72 -1.28 7.53 17.88
CA ASP A 72 -1.74 8.14 19.14
C ASP A 72 -0.62 8.87 19.89
N LYS A 73 0.66 8.49 19.65
CA LYS A 73 1.82 9.16 20.25
C LYS A 73 2.31 10.36 19.44
N MET A 74 2.22 10.31 18.10
CA MET A 74 2.67 11.41 17.23
C MET A 74 1.57 12.43 16.92
N ILE A 75 0.30 12.01 16.94
CA ILE A 75 -0.84 12.80 16.46
C ILE A 75 -2.02 12.62 17.42
N LYS A 76 -1.82 12.92 18.71
CA LYS A 76 -2.94 12.92 19.66
C LYS A 76 -3.89 14.08 19.30
N LYS A 77 -4.97 13.69 18.61
CA LYS A 77 -6.13 14.44 18.12
C LYS A 77 -5.86 15.50 17.06
N PRO A 78 -5.93 15.16 15.77
CA PRO A 78 -6.44 16.14 14.83
C PRO A 78 -7.95 16.25 15.07
N SER A 79 -8.43 17.40 15.52
CA SER A 79 -9.85 17.76 15.43
C SER A 79 -10.37 17.74 13.97
N ASN A 80 -9.48 17.51 12.99
CA ASN A 80 -9.69 17.79 11.59
C ASN A 80 -9.48 16.52 10.73
N ARG A 81 -10.58 15.96 10.19
CA ARG A 81 -10.60 14.72 9.38
C ARG A 81 -9.82 14.86 8.07
N MET A 82 -9.69 16.08 7.57
CA MET A 82 -8.91 16.38 6.38
C MET A 82 -7.41 16.08 6.57
N LEU A 83 -6.86 16.28 7.78
CA LEU A 83 -5.48 15.90 8.08
C LEU A 83 -5.27 14.38 7.99
N GLY A 84 -6.23 13.59 8.46
CA GLY A 84 -6.15 12.12 8.40
C GLY A 84 -6.10 11.60 6.96
N LEU A 85 -6.90 12.18 6.07
CA LEU A 85 -6.86 11.85 4.64
C LEU A 85 -5.53 12.25 4.00
N VAL A 86 -4.99 13.43 4.33
CA VAL A 86 -3.69 13.89 3.83
C VAL A 86 -2.57 12.95 4.28
N TYR A 87 -2.55 12.54 5.54
CA TYR A 87 -1.56 11.58 6.02
C TYR A 87 -1.67 10.22 5.33
N ALA A 88 -2.89 9.72 5.11
CA ALA A 88 -3.09 8.48 4.38
C ALA A 88 -2.55 8.57 2.94
N ILE A 89 -2.87 9.65 2.22
CA ILE A 89 -2.36 9.90 0.87
C ILE A 89 -0.83 10.02 0.85
N LEU A 90 -0.24 10.76 1.80
CA LEU A 90 1.21 10.90 1.91
C LEU A 90 1.88 9.56 2.20
N ALA A 91 1.35 8.79 3.14
CA ALA A 91 1.86 7.45 3.46
C ALA A 91 1.79 6.54 2.23
N THR A 92 0.64 6.45 1.56
CA THR A 92 0.49 5.69 0.31
C THR A 92 1.50 6.14 -0.75
N GLY A 93 1.70 7.45 -0.92
CA GLY A 93 2.67 7.99 -1.86
C GLY A 93 4.11 7.59 -1.51
N VAL A 94 4.48 7.65 -0.22
CA VAL A 94 5.80 7.20 0.25
C VAL A 94 6.00 5.72 -0.02
N PHE A 95 5.02 4.87 0.29
CA PHE A 95 5.08 3.43 0.00
C PHE A 95 5.19 3.17 -1.51
N PHE A 96 4.40 3.87 -2.33
CA PHE A 96 4.48 3.75 -3.79
C PHE A 96 5.90 4.05 -4.31
N PHE A 97 6.46 5.22 -3.96
CA PHE A 97 7.79 5.60 -4.46
C PHE A 97 8.91 4.76 -3.87
N ALA A 98 8.81 4.35 -2.60
CA ALA A 98 9.80 3.48 -1.97
C ALA A 98 9.86 2.12 -2.66
N PHE A 99 8.72 1.47 -2.91
CA PHE A 99 8.67 0.20 -3.60
C PHE A 99 9.00 0.33 -5.09
N LEU A 100 8.60 1.43 -5.73
CA LEU A 100 9.01 1.71 -7.11
C LEU A 100 10.53 1.79 -7.23
N TRP A 101 11.18 2.50 -6.32
CA TRP A 101 12.64 2.59 -6.28
C TRP A 101 13.29 1.24 -5.95
N LEU A 102 12.73 0.46 -5.02
CA LEU A 102 13.25 -0.88 -4.69
C LEU A 102 13.20 -1.87 -5.85
N ILE A 103 12.14 -1.80 -6.68
CA ILE A 103 11.99 -2.68 -7.85
C ILE A 103 12.86 -2.21 -9.02
N SER A 104 12.92 -0.90 -9.27
CA SER A 104 13.53 -0.35 -10.49
C SER A 104 14.96 0.17 -10.33
N GLY A 105 15.41 0.44 -9.09
CA GLY A 105 16.62 1.20 -8.80
C GLY A 105 16.56 2.69 -9.17
N SER A 106 15.63 3.10 -10.03
CA SER A 106 15.46 4.46 -10.55
C SER A 106 14.00 4.72 -10.92
N ILE A 107 13.39 5.70 -10.24
CA ILE A 107 11.98 6.08 -10.46
C ILE A 107 11.75 6.55 -11.90
N GLN A 108 12.73 7.27 -12.47
CA GLN A 108 12.63 7.82 -13.83
C GLN A 108 12.72 6.74 -14.92
N ALA A 109 13.42 5.65 -14.63
CA ALA A 109 13.61 4.53 -15.56
C ALA A 109 12.70 3.33 -15.24
N ALA A 110 11.72 3.51 -14.35
CA ALA A 110 10.86 2.42 -13.91
C ALA A 110 10.01 1.88 -15.07
N SER A 111 9.96 0.55 -15.19
CA SER A 111 9.07 -0.11 -16.13
C SER A 111 7.61 0.06 -15.70
N ALA A 112 6.68 -0.06 -16.65
CA ALA A 112 5.26 -0.01 -16.34
C ALA A 112 4.85 -1.12 -15.36
N ALA A 113 5.45 -2.30 -15.45
CA ALA A 113 5.21 -3.39 -14.50
C ALA A 113 5.67 -3.05 -13.08
N ALA A 114 6.81 -2.36 -12.93
CA ALA A 114 7.28 -1.88 -11.63
C ALA A 114 6.33 -0.85 -11.02
N VAL A 115 5.78 0.06 -11.84
CA VAL A 115 4.76 1.03 -11.43
C VAL A 115 3.48 0.33 -10.96
N VAL A 116 3.02 -0.69 -11.69
CA VAL A 116 1.81 -1.45 -11.31
C VAL A 116 2.05 -2.23 -10.02
N ALA A 117 3.19 -2.91 -9.89
CA ALA A 117 3.55 -3.66 -8.69
C ALA A 117 3.64 -2.76 -7.46
N SER A 118 4.35 -1.62 -7.54
CA SER A 118 4.47 -0.68 -6.42
C SER A 118 3.15 0.00 -6.07
N ALA A 119 2.29 0.28 -7.05
CA ALA A 119 0.95 0.82 -6.83
C ALA A 119 0.06 -0.19 -6.08
N LEU A 120 0.16 -1.48 -6.42
CA LEU A 120 -0.57 -2.53 -5.71
C LEU A 120 -0.07 -2.68 -4.26
N VAL A 121 1.25 -2.64 -4.03
CA VAL A 121 1.80 -2.64 -2.66
C VAL A 121 1.25 -1.46 -1.86
N ALA A 122 1.31 -0.25 -2.42
CA ALA A 122 0.82 0.96 -1.77
C ALA A 122 -0.68 0.90 -1.47
N LEU A 123 -1.46 0.30 -2.37
CA LEU A 123 -2.89 0.08 -2.17
C LEU A 123 -3.17 -0.95 -1.06
N ILE A 124 -2.39 -2.03 -1.01
CA ILE A 124 -2.51 -3.05 0.05
C ILE A 124 -2.25 -2.42 1.41
N VAL A 125 -1.19 -1.65 1.57
CA VAL A 125 -0.85 -0.98 2.84
C VAL A 125 -1.89 0.10 3.22
N LEU A 126 -2.64 0.64 2.25
CA LEU A 126 -3.73 1.59 2.52
C LEU A 126 -5.01 0.93 3.06
N MET A 127 -5.17 -0.40 2.88
CA MET A 127 -6.39 -1.08 3.29
C MET A 127 -6.54 -1.11 4.83
N PRO A 128 -7.76 -0.91 5.38
CA PRO A 128 -7.96 -0.93 6.82
C PRO A 128 -7.71 -2.33 7.37
N ARG A 129 -7.07 -2.42 8.54
CA ARG A 129 -6.74 -3.67 9.22
C ARG A 129 -5.63 -4.49 8.54
N THR A 130 -4.90 -3.94 7.57
CA THR A 130 -3.77 -4.66 6.96
C THR A 130 -2.57 -4.80 7.86
N GLY A 131 -2.42 -3.94 8.88
CA GLY A 131 -1.38 -4.12 9.88
C GLY A 131 -1.49 -5.47 10.60
N THR A 132 -2.69 -6.04 10.66
CA THR A 132 -2.96 -7.36 11.26
C THR A 132 -3.14 -8.50 10.27
N SER A 133 -3.06 -8.26 8.96
CA SER A 133 -3.22 -9.30 7.95
C SER A 133 -2.05 -9.31 6.97
N GLU A 134 -1.45 -10.48 6.80
CA GLU A 134 -0.19 -10.65 6.07
C GLU A 134 -0.40 -10.70 4.54
N TRP A 135 -1.41 -10.01 4.00
CA TRP A 135 -1.76 -10.05 2.58
C TRP A 135 -0.60 -9.69 1.65
N LEU A 136 0.21 -8.70 2.04
CA LEU A 136 1.39 -8.31 1.28
C LEU A 136 2.41 -9.46 1.19
N LEU A 137 2.63 -10.19 2.30
CA LEU A 137 3.52 -11.34 2.33
C LEU A 137 2.96 -12.52 1.55
N TRP A 138 1.66 -12.80 1.69
CA TRP A 138 1.03 -13.90 0.95
C TRP A 138 1.06 -13.68 -0.55
N LEU A 139 0.82 -12.45 -1.01
CA LEU A 139 0.95 -12.10 -2.42
C LEU A 139 2.41 -12.25 -2.88
N TRP A 140 3.37 -11.70 -2.12
CA TRP A 140 4.79 -11.83 -2.47
C TRP A 140 5.25 -13.29 -2.55
N LEU A 141 4.80 -14.15 -1.62
CA LEU A 141 5.07 -15.58 -1.65
C LEU A 141 4.47 -16.24 -2.89
N ALA A 142 3.23 -15.90 -3.25
CA ALA A 142 2.59 -16.41 -4.46
C ALA A 142 3.39 -16.04 -5.72
N GLU A 143 3.81 -14.78 -5.85
CA GLU A 143 4.60 -14.33 -7.00
C GLU A 143 6.01 -14.95 -7.03
N THR A 144 6.62 -15.14 -5.87
CA THR A 144 7.89 -15.86 -5.75
C THR A 144 7.74 -17.32 -6.19
N LEU A 145 6.64 -17.99 -5.83
CA LEU A 145 6.37 -19.37 -6.25
C LEU A 145 6.11 -19.47 -7.75
N VAL A 146 5.32 -18.56 -8.33
CA VAL A 146 5.03 -18.53 -9.76
C VAL A 146 6.28 -18.26 -10.58
N THR A 147 7.21 -17.46 -10.06
CA THR A 147 8.52 -17.21 -10.68
C THR A 147 9.58 -18.25 -10.32
N ALA A 148 9.20 -19.33 -9.62
CA ALA A 148 10.10 -20.39 -9.16
C ALA A 148 11.30 -19.88 -8.34
N GLY A 149 11.13 -18.76 -7.63
CA GLY A 149 12.18 -18.14 -6.82
C GLY A 149 13.28 -17.45 -7.62
N LYS A 150 13.14 -17.28 -8.93
CA LYS A 150 14.16 -16.68 -9.81
C LYS A 150 14.58 -15.27 -9.38
N PHE A 151 13.66 -14.52 -8.78
CA PHE A 151 13.88 -13.13 -8.35
C PHE A 151 13.99 -12.98 -6.83
N LEU A 152 14.06 -14.09 -6.09
CA LEU A 152 14.13 -14.07 -4.64
C LEU A 152 15.36 -13.31 -4.16
N THR A 153 15.10 -12.15 -3.56
CA THR A 153 16.12 -11.27 -2.99
C THR A 153 15.88 -11.15 -1.50
N ILE A 154 16.87 -11.50 -0.66
CA ILE A 154 16.70 -11.40 0.80
C ILE A 154 16.92 -9.95 1.24
N LEU A 155 18.09 -9.40 0.95
CA LEU A 155 18.46 -8.02 1.20
C LEU A 155 18.52 -7.25 -0.12
N PRO A 156 18.06 -5.98 -0.17
CA PRO A 156 18.22 -5.15 -1.36
C PRO A 156 19.70 -5.13 -1.76
N GLY A 157 19.97 -5.42 -3.03
CA GLY A 157 21.29 -5.20 -3.61
C GLY A 157 21.63 -3.71 -3.54
N VAL A 158 22.90 -3.38 -3.34
CA VAL A 158 23.36 -2.02 -3.54
C VAL A 158 23.35 -1.77 -5.05
N HIS A 159 22.42 -0.93 -5.52
CA HIS A 159 22.35 -0.46 -6.90
C HIS A 159 23.22 0.78 -7.10
#